data_AF-A0A6G8Q708-F1
#
_entry.id   AF-A0A6G8Q708-F1
#
_cell.length_a   1.000
_cell.length_b   1.000
_cell.length_c   1.000
_cell.angle_alpha   90.00
_cell.angle_beta   90.00
_cell.angle_gamma   90.00
#
_symmetry.space_group_name_H-M   'P 1'
#
loop_
_entity.id
_entity.type
_entity.pdbx_description
1 polymer ?
#
loop_
_entity_poly.entity_id
_entity_poly.type
_entity_poly.pdbx_seq_one_letter_code
_entity_poly.pdbx_strand_id
1 'polypeptide(L)'
;MGRSSSTIKTRVPGLISPPWSLTGFYPAPTGTPRLPPSYRRGSSCGAETEENREYTKEGYGVRLRSGDGSGHARLGAAALWVKSSYSRYSKKASASGMTGAEVARQILDRNNLSGVRVEPVPGTLTDHYDPRSKTVRLSEGNFGRNSVAAVSVAAHECGHAIQDAGGYLPMKLRSGLFPVVSISSQVWMPLFFLGIIGIGGAFFIQLAAILFLAVLAFHVVTLPVEVNASTRAYGLLTRYGVLSQAEAGGTKRVLTAAACTYLAAALTSLLTFLYLLFLSQNE
;
A
#
# COMPACT_ATOMS: atom_id res chain seq x y z
N MET A 1 -24.18 -22.72 37.93
CA MET A 1 -23.21 -21.71 38.41
C MET A 1 -21.86 -22.04 37.77
N GLY A 2 -21.22 -21.27 36.90
CA GLY A 2 -21.41 -19.90 36.43
C GLY A 2 -20.07 -19.15 36.54
N ARG A 3 -19.30 -19.09 35.45
CA ARG A 3 -18.58 -17.90 34.91
C ARG A 3 -17.54 -18.34 33.87
N SER A 4 -17.88 -18.14 32.60
CA SER A 4 -16.97 -18.07 31.47
C SER A 4 -16.51 -16.61 31.34
N SER A 5 -15.21 -16.35 31.43
CA SER A 5 -14.65 -15.03 31.13
C SER A 5 -14.47 -14.88 29.63
N SER A 6 -15.40 -14.20 28.98
CA SER A 6 -15.27 -13.74 27.59
C SER A 6 -14.39 -12.48 27.55
N THR A 7 -13.14 -12.65 27.15
CA THR A 7 -12.27 -11.53 26.77
C THR A 7 -12.79 -10.95 25.45
N ILE A 8 -13.51 -9.83 25.53
CA ILE A 8 -13.95 -9.05 24.37
C ILE A 8 -12.71 -8.45 23.71
N LYS A 9 -12.29 -9.07 22.60
CA LYS A 9 -11.26 -8.55 21.71
C LYS A 9 -11.92 -7.50 20.80
N THR A 10 -11.98 -6.24 21.24
CA THR A 10 -12.44 -5.13 20.41
C THR A 10 -11.47 -4.94 19.24
N ARG A 11 -11.98 -5.10 18.03
CA ARG A 11 -11.25 -5.04 16.76
C ARG A 11 -11.36 -3.61 16.23
N VAL A 12 -10.25 -2.89 16.11
CA VAL A 12 -10.23 -1.48 15.70
C VAL A 12 -10.01 -1.35 14.17
N PRO A 13 -10.93 -0.75 13.40
CA PRO A 13 -10.83 -0.69 11.94
C PRO A 13 -10.21 0.63 11.44
N GLY A 14 -8.87 0.75 11.49
CA GLY A 14 -8.18 1.91 10.92
C GLY A 14 -6.73 2.06 11.38
N LEU A 15 -5.80 1.33 10.75
CA LEU A 15 -4.38 1.67 10.78
C LEU A 15 -3.93 1.95 9.35
N ILE A 16 -3.51 3.18 9.10
CA ILE A 16 -3.05 3.68 7.80
C ILE A 16 -1.78 2.92 7.42
N SER A 17 -1.99 1.86 6.65
CA SER A 17 -0.93 1.27 5.84
C SER A 17 -0.70 2.17 4.63
N PRO A 18 0.41 2.03 3.89
CA PRO A 18 0.60 2.70 2.60
C PRO A 18 -0.61 2.51 1.66
N PRO A 19 -0.87 3.41 0.70
CA PRO A 19 -2.19 3.66 0.12
C PRO A 19 -2.73 2.53 -0.73
N TRP A 20 -1.82 1.72 -1.25
CA TRP A 20 -2.18 0.56 -2.03
C TRP A 20 -2.50 -0.62 -1.08
N SER A 21 -1.99 -0.65 0.17
CA SER A 21 -2.23 -1.70 1.17
C SER A 21 -3.59 -1.60 1.83
N LEU A 22 -4.48 -2.36 1.20
CA LEU A 22 -5.87 -2.55 1.59
C LEU A 22 -6.09 -3.82 2.42
N THR A 23 -5.04 -4.46 2.92
CA THR A 23 -5.16 -5.61 3.83
C THR A 23 -4.71 -5.20 5.22
N GLY A 24 -5.70 -4.96 6.09
CA GLY A 24 -5.48 -5.01 7.52
C GLY A 24 -4.94 -6.39 7.90
N PHE A 25 -3.90 -6.39 8.74
CA PHE A 25 -3.42 -7.48 9.59
C PHE A 25 -4.15 -8.83 9.43
N TYR A 26 -3.55 -9.76 8.70
CA TYR A 26 -3.73 -11.19 8.94
C TYR A 26 -2.42 -11.75 9.52
N PRO A 27 -2.47 -12.58 10.57
CA PRO A 27 -1.27 -13.23 11.09
C PRO A 27 -0.67 -14.15 10.01
N ALA A 28 0.65 -14.16 9.90
CA ALA A 28 1.38 -15.04 9.00
C ALA A 28 0.98 -16.51 9.24
N PRO A 29 0.72 -17.32 8.20
CA PRO A 29 0.68 -18.76 8.36
C PRO A 29 2.11 -19.24 8.60
N THR A 30 2.31 -19.94 9.72
CA THR A 30 3.53 -20.68 10.01
C THR A 30 3.67 -21.81 8.99
N GLY A 31 4.43 -21.56 7.92
CA GLY A 31 4.75 -22.55 6.91
C GLY A 31 5.91 -22.08 6.04
N THR A 32 7.05 -22.76 6.14
CA THR A 32 8.21 -22.55 5.27
C THR A 32 7.81 -22.79 3.79
N PRO A 33 8.07 -21.86 2.86
CA PRO A 33 7.88 -22.13 1.43
C PRO A 33 8.90 -23.17 0.97
N ARG A 34 8.44 -24.30 0.41
CA ARG A 34 9.29 -25.21 -0.36
C ARG A 34 9.52 -24.58 -1.73
N LEU A 35 10.77 -24.31 -2.07
CA LEU A 35 11.19 -23.90 -3.41
C LEU A 35 10.96 -25.04 -4.41
N PRO A 36 10.37 -24.80 -5.60
CA PRO A 36 10.42 -25.77 -6.68
C PRO A 36 11.82 -25.77 -7.36
N PRO A 37 12.31 -26.92 -7.84
CA PRO A 37 13.66 -27.03 -8.36
C PRO A 37 13.84 -26.41 -9.76
N SER A 38 14.97 -25.71 -9.89
CA SER A 38 15.69 -25.22 -11.06
C SER A 38 15.17 -25.54 -12.47
N TYR A 39 14.98 -24.47 -13.23
CA TYR A 39 14.87 -24.40 -14.69
C TYR A 39 16.10 -25.03 -15.38
N ARG A 40 15.93 -26.17 -16.05
CA ARG A 40 16.95 -26.78 -16.92
C ARG A 40 16.53 -26.58 -18.38
N ARG A 41 17.37 -25.86 -19.13
CA ARG A 41 17.28 -25.64 -20.57
C ARG A 41 17.59 -26.96 -21.30
N GLY A 42 16.77 -27.34 -22.28
CA GLY A 42 17.00 -28.49 -23.14
C GLY A 42 16.10 -28.43 -24.37
N SER A 43 16.73 -28.23 -25.52
CA SER A 43 16.14 -28.08 -26.85
C SER A 43 16.21 -29.40 -27.62
N SER A 44 15.11 -29.81 -28.26
CA SER A 44 15.15 -30.64 -29.47
C SER A 44 13.78 -30.69 -30.15
N CYS A 45 13.84 -30.63 -31.48
CA CYS A 45 12.78 -30.66 -32.48
C CYS A 45 12.23 -32.08 -32.69
N GLY A 46 10.97 -32.21 -33.15
CA GLY A 46 10.38 -33.49 -33.58
C GLY A 46 8.87 -33.35 -33.80
N ALA A 47 8.44 -33.54 -35.04
CA ALA A 47 7.08 -33.45 -35.52
C ALA A 47 6.38 -34.81 -35.47
N GLU A 48 5.06 -34.84 -35.31
CA GLU A 48 4.18 -35.92 -35.80
C GLU A 48 2.71 -35.44 -35.82
N THR A 49 1.98 -35.92 -36.82
CA THR A 49 0.69 -35.46 -37.37
C THR A 49 -0.47 -36.37 -37.00
N GLU A 50 -1.68 -35.78 -36.99
CA GLU A 50 -3.03 -36.33 -37.25
C GLU A 50 -3.48 -37.68 -36.63
N GLU A 51 -4.55 -37.66 -35.81
CA GLU A 51 -5.82 -38.35 -36.12
C GLU A 51 -6.98 -37.88 -35.22
N ASN A 52 -8.15 -37.76 -35.84
CA ASN A 52 -9.45 -37.30 -35.38
C ASN A 52 -10.11 -38.20 -34.32
N ARG A 53 -10.75 -37.62 -33.29
CA ARG A 53 -12.10 -38.06 -32.88
C ARG A 53 -12.85 -37.06 -32.02
N GLU A 54 -13.89 -36.54 -32.63
CA GLU A 54 -15.04 -35.89 -32.03
C GLU A 54 -15.74 -36.84 -31.04
N TYR A 55 -15.88 -36.41 -29.78
CA TYR A 55 -16.83 -36.97 -28.82
C TYR A 55 -17.50 -35.82 -28.08
N THR A 56 -18.78 -35.63 -28.37
CA THR A 56 -19.64 -34.62 -27.76
C THR A 56 -20.27 -35.14 -26.47
N LYS A 57 -20.43 -34.22 -25.50
CA LYS A 57 -21.35 -34.20 -24.34
C LYS A 57 -21.03 -35.15 -23.17
N GLU A 58 -20.56 -34.58 -22.06
CA GLU A 58 -21.38 -34.25 -20.88
C GLU A 58 -20.55 -33.57 -19.78
N GLY A 59 -21.11 -32.52 -19.17
CA GLY A 59 -21.04 -32.38 -17.71
C GLY A 59 -19.79 -31.79 -17.05
N TYR A 60 -19.36 -30.57 -17.41
CA TYR A 60 -18.81 -29.63 -16.40
C TYR A 60 -19.32 -28.22 -16.69
N GLY A 61 -20.60 -28.02 -16.42
CA GLY A 61 -21.13 -26.69 -16.17
C GLY A 61 -20.56 -26.15 -14.88
N VAL A 62 -19.37 -25.52 -14.95
CA VAL A 62 -18.95 -24.58 -13.90
C VAL A 62 -19.83 -23.35 -14.08
N ARG A 63 -21.02 -23.44 -13.47
CA ARG A 63 -21.84 -22.29 -13.12
C ARG A 63 -20.90 -21.28 -12.49
N LEU A 64 -20.67 -20.16 -13.16
CA LEU A 64 -20.20 -18.94 -12.54
C LEU A 64 -21.24 -18.59 -11.46
N ARG A 65 -21.03 -19.10 -10.25
CA ARG A 65 -21.73 -18.64 -9.07
C ARG A 65 -21.17 -17.26 -8.78
N SER A 66 -21.68 -16.29 -9.53
CA SER A 66 -21.79 -14.91 -9.12
C SER A 66 -22.51 -14.94 -7.77
N GLY A 67 -21.74 -14.73 -6.71
CA GLY A 67 -22.16 -14.98 -5.34
C GLY A 67 -21.14 -14.44 -4.36
N ASP A 68 -21.00 -13.12 -4.34
CA ASP A 68 -21.37 -12.31 -3.16
C ASP A 68 -21.23 -10.83 -3.53
N GLY A 69 -22.37 -10.20 -3.81
CA GLY A 69 -22.47 -8.76 -3.80
C GLY A 69 -22.55 -8.28 -2.35
N SER A 70 -21.43 -7.91 -1.74
CA SER A 70 -21.39 -7.03 -0.57
C SER A 70 -19.96 -6.61 -0.17
N GLY A 71 -19.17 -6.06 -1.10
CA GLY A 71 -17.82 -5.58 -0.79
C GLY A 71 -17.38 -4.28 -1.47
N HIS A 72 -18.24 -3.61 -2.23
CA HIS A 72 -17.81 -2.48 -3.08
C HIS A 72 -18.18 -1.08 -2.56
N ALA A 73 -19.00 -0.98 -1.51
CA ALA A 73 -19.34 0.30 -0.90
C ALA A 73 -18.38 0.60 0.25
N ARG A 74 -17.30 1.35 0.01
CA ARG A 74 -16.45 2.07 1.00
C ARG A 74 -15.11 2.60 0.45
N LEU A 75 -14.81 2.46 -0.84
CA LEU A 75 -13.58 3.03 -1.40
C LEU A 75 -13.85 4.48 -1.84
N GLY A 76 -13.23 5.45 -1.17
CA GLY A 76 -13.25 6.85 -1.60
C GLY A 76 -12.65 7.02 -3.01
N ALA A 77 -12.98 8.10 -3.70
CA ALA A 77 -12.60 8.34 -5.10
C ALA A 77 -11.08 8.17 -5.36
N ALA A 78 -10.23 8.61 -4.43
CA ALA A 78 -8.78 8.45 -4.52
C ALA A 78 -8.34 6.97 -4.49
N ALA A 79 -8.94 6.14 -3.62
CA ALA A 79 -8.64 4.72 -3.55
C ALA A 79 -9.14 3.95 -4.79
N LEU A 80 -10.29 4.35 -5.36
CA LEU A 80 -10.76 3.83 -6.63
C LEU A 80 -9.80 4.18 -7.78
N TRP A 81 -9.24 5.39 -7.77
CA TRP A 81 -8.27 5.81 -8.78
C TRP A 81 -6.97 5.03 -8.68
N VAL A 82 -6.42 4.80 -7.47
CA VAL A 82 -5.26 3.92 -7.26
C VAL A 82 -5.53 2.53 -7.82
N LYS A 83 -6.65 1.90 -7.44
CA LYS A 83 -7.00 0.55 -7.89
C LYS A 83 -7.16 0.49 -9.41
N SER A 84 -7.78 1.50 -10.00
CA SER A 84 -7.99 1.60 -11.45
C SER A 84 -6.68 1.79 -12.22
N SER A 85 -5.85 2.75 -11.80
CA SER A 85 -4.51 2.97 -12.38
C SER A 85 -3.66 1.71 -12.27
N TYR A 86 -3.57 1.12 -11.07
CA TYR A 86 -2.79 -0.09 -10.85
C TYR A 86 -3.28 -1.25 -11.73
N SER A 87 -4.59 -1.54 -11.74
CA SER A 87 -5.19 -2.61 -12.55
C SER A 87 -4.93 -2.44 -14.05
N ARG A 88 -4.94 -1.20 -14.54
CA ARG A 88 -4.65 -0.89 -15.94
C ARG A 88 -3.18 -1.14 -16.27
N TYR A 89 -2.26 -0.69 -15.43
CA TYR A 89 -0.82 -0.70 -15.71
C TYR A 89 -0.12 -2.00 -15.24
N SER A 90 -0.77 -2.85 -14.45
CA SER A 90 -0.30 -4.20 -14.14
C SER A 90 -0.43 -5.17 -15.31
N LYS A 91 -1.31 -4.87 -16.27
CA LYS A 91 -1.52 -5.64 -17.51
C LYS A 91 -0.58 -5.23 -18.65
N LYS A 92 0.15 -4.12 -18.49
CA LYS A 92 1.10 -3.63 -19.50
C LYS A 92 2.50 -4.07 -19.11
N ALA A 93 3.11 -4.92 -19.95
CA ALA A 93 4.50 -5.32 -19.78
C ALA A 93 5.43 -4.10 -19.87
N SER A 94 6.52 -4.15 -19.12
CA SER A 94 7.57 -3.15 -19.15
C SER A 94 8.49 -3.40 -20.33
N ALA A 95 8.90 -2.35 -21.04
CA ALA A 95 9.83 -2.42 -22.16
C ALA A 95 11.22 -2.93 -21.74
N SER A 96 11.61 -2.70 -20.47
CA SER A 96 12.86 -3.25 -19.92
C SER A 96 12.85 -4.77 -19.78
N GLY A 97 11.68 -5.40 -19.75
CA GLY A 97 11.51 -6.82 -19.44
C GLY A 97 11.81 -7.20 -17.98
N MET A 98 12.29 -6.26 -17.15
CA MET A 98 12.70 -6.50 -15.77
C MET A 98 11.50 -6.67 -14.83
N THR A 99 11.62 -7.59 -13.89
CA THR A 99 10.67 -7.76 -12.78
C THR A 99 10.83 -6.65 -11.74
N GLY A 100 9.80 -6.44 -10.90
CA GLY A 100 9.90 -5.47 -9.80
C GLY A 100 11.07 -5.78 -8.85
N ALA A 101 11.37 -7.05 -8.59
CA ALA A 101 12.53 -7.43 -7.77
C ALA A 101 13.87 -7.04 -8.41
N GLU A 102 14.04 -7.27 -9.72
CA GLU A 102 15.24 -6.88 -10.46
C GLU A 102 15.41 -5.36 -10.51
N VAL A 103 14.32 -4.62 -10.74
CA VAL A 103 14.33 -3.15 -10.74
C VAL A 103 14.68 -2.61 -9.35
N ALA A 104 14.09 -3.17 -8.29
CA ALA A 104 14.41 -2.77 -6.92
C ALA A 104 15.88 -3.01 -6.60
N ARG A 105 16.40 -4.20 -6.92
CA ARG A 105 17.81 -4.54 -6.70
C ARG A 105 18.75 -3.59 -7.47
N GLN A 106 18.48 -3.35 -8.76
CA GLN A 106 19.26 -2.42 -9.58
C GLN A 106 19.26 -1.00 -9.01
N ILE A 107 18.10 -0.49 -8.56
CA ILE A 107 18.00 0.85 -7.98
C ILE A 107 18.82 0.92 -6.68
N LEU A 108 18.63 -0.04 -5.78
CA LEU A 108 19.31 -0.05 -4.50
C LEU A 108 20.83 -0.15 -4.67
N ASP A 109 21.32 -1.02 -5.55
CA ASP A 109 22.76 -1.15 -5.82
C ASP A 109 23.36 0.13 -6.38
N ARG A 110 22.69 0.77 -7.35
CA ARG A 110 23.14 2.05 -7.93
C ARG A 110 23.09 3.23 -6.97
N ASN A 111 22.46 3.07 -5.80
CA ASN A 111 22.41 4.08 -4.75
C ASN A 111 23.21 3.67 -3.50
N ASN A 112 24.13 2.70 -3.62
CA ASN A 112 24.97 2.20 -2.52
C ASN A 112 24.18 1.55 -1.36
N LEU A 113 23.03 0.94 -1.67
CA LEU A 113 22.14 0.27 -0.72
C LEU A 113 22.13 -1.26 -0.93
N SER A 114 23.30 -1.86 -1.15
CA SER A 114 23.47 -3.31 -1.29
C SER A 114 23.02 -4.09 -0.05
N GLY A 115 23.10 -3.49 1.14
CA GLY A 115 22.63 -4.07 2.39
C GLY A 115 21.10 -4.09 2.59
N VAL A 116 20.33 -3.37 1.75
CA VAL A 116 18.86 -3.40 1.81
C VAL A 116 18.35 -4.64 1.10
N ARG A 117 17.61 -5.50 1.79
CA ARG A 117 17.04 -6.73 1.21
C ARG A 117 15.81 -6.43 0.35
N VAL A 118 15.52 -7.31 -0.61
CA VAL A 118 14.28 -7.28 -1.40
C VAL A 118 13.59 -8.63 -1.24
N GLU A 119 12.36 -8.66 -0.73
CA GLU A 119 11.64 -9.91 -0.46
C GLU A 119 10.16 -9.86 -0.91
N PRO A 120 9.58 -11.00 -1.31
CA PRO A 120 8.17 -11.06 -1.61
C PRO A 120 7.34 -11.08 -0.33
N VAL A 121 6.15 -10.50 -0.39
CA VAL A 121 5.13 -10.61 0.66
C VAL A 121 3.79 -11.04 0.07
N PRO A 122 3.00 -11.83 0.81
CA PRO A 122 1.70 -12.28 0.34
C PRO A 122 0.74 -11.09 0.20
N GLY A 123 -0.27 -11.27 -0.66
CA GLY A 123 -1.33 -10.29 -0.88
C GLY A 123 -1.16 -9.51 -2.17
N THR A 124 -2.07 -8.56 -2.37
CA THR A 124 -2.03 -7.63 -3.50
C THR A 124 -1.88 -6.27 -2.91
N LEU A 125 -0.84 -5.55 -3.36
CA LEU A 125 -0.52 -4.26 -2.79
C LEU A 125 -0.20 -4.43 -1.29
N THR A 126 0.94 -5.04 -1.00
CA THR A 126 1.51 -5.22 0.36
C THR A 126 2.96 -4.71 0.41
N ASP A 127 3.32 -3.96 -0.63
CA ASP A 127 4.63 -3.58 -1.15
C ASP A 127 5.35 -2.45 -0.39
N HIS A 128 5.84 -2.61 0.85
CA HIS A 128 6.41 -1.50 1.63
C HIS A 128 7.93 -1.59 1.86
N TYR A 129 8.58 -0.45 2.05
CA TYR A 129 9.89 -0.37 2.73
C TYR A 129 9.77 -0.38 4.27
N ASP A 130 10.60 -1.20 4.92
CA ASP A 130 10.73 -1.25 6.37
C ASP A 130 12.10 -0.70 6.84
N PRO A 131 12.13 0.46 7.52
CA PRO A 131 13.37 1.09 7.97
C PRO A 131 14.03 0.37 9.16
N ARG A 132 13.31 -0.51 9.88
CA ARG A 132 13.86 -1.26 11.02
C ARG A 132 14.68 -2.45 10.55
N SER A 133 14.11 -3.22 9.62
CA SER A 133 14.76 -4.40 9.05
C SER A 133 15.55 -4.11 7.76
N LYS A 134 15.56 -2.86 7.30
CA LYS A 134 16.20 -2.40 6.05
C LYS A 134 15.83 -3.31 4.88
N THR A 135 14.52 -3.46 4.64
CA THR A 135 13.99 -4.41 3.67
C THR A 135 12.90 -3.77 2.83
N VAL A 136 13.00 -3.87 1.51
CA VAL A 136 11.93 -3.58 0.54
C VAL A 136 11.11 -4.84 0.36
N ARG A 137 9.84 -4.79 0.73
CA ARG A 137 8.88 -5.87 0.56
C ARG A 137 8.02 -5.56 -0.65
N LEU A 138 7.86 -6.49 -1.57
CA LEU A 138 6.99 -6.33 -2.74
C LEU A 138 5.91 -7.41 -2.71
N SER A 139 4.67 -7.06 -3.03
CA SER A 139 3.63 -8.08 -3.18
C SER A 139 4.03 -9.09 -4.25
N GLU A 140 3.63 -10.34 -4.13
CA GLU A 140 3.96 -11.39 -5.11
C GLU A 140 3.69 -10.96 -6.57
N GLY A 141 2.59 -10.21 -6.77
CA GLY A 141 2.20 -9.66 -8.06
C GLY A 141 3.15 -8.60 -8.63
N ASN A 142 3.91 -7.89 -7.80
CA ASN A 142 4.90 -6.92 -8.23
C ASN A 142 6.34 -7.45 -8.14
N PHE A 143 6.61 -8.35 -7.20
CA PHE A 143 7.93 -8.96 -7.02
C PHE A 143 8.37 -9.70 -8.29
N GLY A 144 7.52 -10.60 -8.79
CA GLY A 144 7.87 -11.50 -9.91
C GLY A 144 7.36 -11.08 -11.29
N ARG A 145 6.65 -9.95 -11.42
CA ARG A 145 6.09 -9.52 -12.72
C ARG A 145 6.87 -8.34 -13.30
N ASN A 146 6.98 -8.32 -14.62
CA ASN A 146 7.62 -7.26 -15.38
C ASN A 146 6.61 -6.26 -15.95
N SER A 147 5.69 -5.76 -15.14
CA SER A 147 4.66 -4.79 -15.59
C SER A 147 5.03 -3.34 -15.25
N VAL A 148 4.45 -2.37 -15.96
CA VAL A 148 4.61 -0.94 -15.67
C VAL A 148 4.24 -0.62 -14.22
N ALA A 149 3.17 -1.22 -13.69
CA ALA A 149 2.81 -1.05 -12.29
C ALA A 149 3.83 -1.67 -11.33
N ALA A 150 4.31 -2.88 -11.61
CA ALA A 150 5.29 -3.58 -10.77
C ALA A 150 6.60 -2.80 -10.65
N VAL A 151 7.17 -2.34 -11.77
CA VAL A 151 8.42 -1.57 -11.78
C VAL A 151 8.24 -0.18 -11.14
N SER A 152 7.06 0.43 -11.29
CA SER A 152 6.74 1.72 -10.66
C SER A 152 6.66 1.61 -9.14
N VAL A 153 5.94 0.60 -8.64
CA VAL A 153 5.78 0.36 -7.19
C VAL A 153 7.13 -0.02 -6.58
N ALA A 154 7.89 -0.91 -7.22
CA ALA A 154 9.22 -1.29 -6.75
C ALA A 154 10.16 -0.09 -6.63
N ALA A 155 10.14 0.81 -7.61
CA ALA A 155 10.93 2.04 -7.58
C ALA A 155 10.45 3.03 -6.50
N HIS A 156 9.15 3.09 -6.21
CA HIS A 156 8.58 3.90 -5.12
C HIS A 156 9.14 3.49 -3.76
N GLU A 157 9.12 2.18 -3.47
CA GLU A 157 9.64 1.64 -2.21
C GLU A 157 11.15 1.81 -2.09
N CYS A 158 11.88 1.71 -3.19
CA CYS A 158 13.30 2.07 -3.21
C CYS A 158 13.51 3.57 -2.94
N GLY A 159 12.57 4.42 -3.33
CA GLY A 159 12.54 5.83 -2.98
C GLY A 159 12.52 6.04 -1.46
N HIS A 160 11.70 5.28 -0.73
CA HIS A 160 11.71 5.27 0.73
C HIS A 160 13.03 4.76 1.32
N ALA A 161 13.62 3.70 0.76
CA ALA A 161 14.94 3.22 1.20
C ALA A 161 16.03 4.30 1.03
N ILE A 162 16.00 5.05 -0.07
CA ILE A 162 16.94 6.15 -0.33
C ILE A 162 16.70 7.34 0.62
N GLN A 163 15.44 7.67 0.91
CA GLN A 163 15.10 8.70 1.90
C GLN A 163 15.64 8.33 3.29
N ASP A 164 15.56 7.06 3.65
CA ASP A 164 15.97 6.55 4.97
C ASP A 164 17.48 6.62 5.11
N ALA A 165 18.20 6.11 4.10
CA ALA A 165 19.66 6.20 4.04
C ALA A 165 20.17 7.65 4.04
N GLY A 166 19.45 8.56 3.36
CA GLY A 166 19.78 9.99 3.33
C GLY A 166 19.33 10.77 4.57
N GLY A 167 18.67 10.13 5.55
CA GLY A 167 18.22 10.79 6.77
C GLY A 167 17.13 11.85 6.55
N TYR A 168 16.26 11.67 5.55
CA TYR A 168 15.23 12.63 5.16
C TYR A 168 14.33 13.04 6.33
N LEU A 169 14.39 14.33 6.71
CA LEU A 169 13.78 14.85 7.94
C LEU A 169 12.27 14.54 8.07
N PRO A 170 11.42 14.76 7.06
CA PRO A 170 10.00 14.42 7.16
C PRO A 170 9.74 12.95 7.47
N MET A 171 10.61 12.04 7.05
CA MET A 171 10.46 10.62 7.37
C MET A 171 10.76 10.33 8.85
N LYS A 172 11.77 10.97 9.43
CA LYS A 172 12.06 10.89 10.87
C LYS A 172 10.91 11.45 11.71
N LEU A 173 10.36 12.60 11.29
CA LEU A 173 9.19 13.21 11.94
C LEU A 173 7.97 12.29 11.89
N ARG A 174 7.66 11.70 10.72
CA ARG A 174 6.58 10.71 10.57
C ARG A 174 6.74 9.55 11.55
N SER A 175 7.94 8.99 11.66
CA SER A 175 8.21 7.88 12.58
C SER A 175 8.06 8.28 14.05
N GLY A 176 8.48 9.49 14.43
CA GLY A 176 8.34 10.00 15.79
C GLY A 176 6.89 10.33 16.18
N LEU A 177 6.07 10.78 15.23
CA LEU A 177 4.65 11.09 15.45
C LEU A 177 3.77 9.84 15.59
N PHE A 178 4.17 8.72 14.98
CA PHE A 178 3.34 7.52 14.89
C PHE A 178 2.77 7.02 16.24
N PRO A 179 3.53 6.93 17.34
CA PRO A 179 2.99 6.51 18.64
C PRO A 179 1.91 7.45 19.17
N VAL A 180 2.12 8.77 19.03
CA VAL A 180 1.15 9.79 19.47
C VAL A 180 -0.12 9.66 18.65
N VAL A 181 0.00 9.57 17.32
CA VAL A 181 -1.13 9.43 16.38
C VAL A 181 -1.92 8.15 16.63
N SER A 182 -1.25 7.06 16.98
CA SER A 182 -1.92 5.78 17.29
C SER A 182 -2.86 5.91 18.48
N ILE A 183 -2.43 6.60 19.53
CA ILE A 183 -3.24 6.88 20.72
C ILE A 183 -4.32 7.91 20.38
N SER A 184 -3.93 9.04 19.76
CA SER A 184 -4.85 10.10 19.38
C SER A 184 -6.00 9.57 18.53
N SER A 185 -5.71 8.78 17.50
CA SER A 185 -6.69 8.17 16.58
C SER A 185 -7.75 7.32 17.29
N GLN A 186 -7.40 6.70 18.43
CA GLN A 186 -8.32 5.87 19.20
C GLN A 186 -9.17 6.68 20.18
N VAL A 187 -8.60 7.76 20.73
CA VAL A 187 -9.18 8.48 21.88
C VAL A 187 -9.98 9.71 21.47
N TRP A 188 -9.62 10.37 20.37
CA TRP A 188 -10.27 11.64 19.97
C TRP A 188 -11.78 11.47 19.75
N MET A 189 -12.21 10.37 19.14
CA MET A 189 -13.61 10.16 18.80
C MET A 189 -14.49 9.89 20.05
N PRO A 190 -14.11 8.99 20.98
CA PRO A 190 -14.80 8.88 22.27
C PRO A 190 -14.91 10.20 23.04
N LEU A 191 -13.83 10.98 23.10
CA LEU A 191 -13.84 12.28 23.79
C LEU A 191 -14.77 13.28 23.10
N PHE A 192 -14.73 13.33 21.77
CA PHE A 192 -15.65 14.16 20.99
C PHE A 192 -17.11 13.81 21.29
N PHE A 193 -17.45 12.51 21.32
CA PHE A 193 -18.81 12.07 21.65
C PHE A 193 -19.22 12.41 23.08
N LEU A 194 -18.33 12.22 24.07
CA LEU A 194 -18.60 12.60 25.46
C LEU A 194 -18.91 14.10 25.58
N GLY A 195 -18.15 14.93 24.88
CA GLY A 195 -18.38 16.37 24.81
C GLY A 195 -19.76 16.72 24.24
N ILE A 196 -20.12 16.14 23.09
CA ILE A 196 -21.41 16.37 22.42
C ILE A 196 -22.63 15.96 23.27
N ILE A 197 -22.54 14.87 24.03
CA ILE A 197 -23.65 14.42 24.89
C ILE A 197 -23.72 15.15 26.23
N GLY A 198 -22.89 16.18 26.44
CA GLY A 198 -22.89 17.04 27.62
C GLY A 198 -22.10 16.50 28.82
N ILE A 199 -21.43 15.35 28.71
CA ILE A 199 -20.55 14.85 29.76
C ILE A 199 -19.20 15.55 29.60
N GLY A 200 -18.85 16.51 30.45
CA GLY A 200 -17.60 17.28 30.35
C GLY A 200 -17.56 18.37 29.27
N GLY A 201 -18.58 18.47 28.42
CA GLY A 201 -18.85 19.61 27.52
C GLY A 201 -17.65 20.05 26.67
N ALA A 202 -17.44 21.38 26.61
CA ALA A 202 -16.38 22.02 25.83
C ALA A 202 -14.96 21.48 26.13
N PHE A 203 -14.68 21.04 27.36
CA PHE A 203 -13.35 20.52 27.72
C PHE A 203 -12.97 19.27 26.91
N PHE A 204 -13.88 18.30 26.75
CA PHE A 204 -13.55 17.10 25.97
C PHE A 204 -13.54 17.36 24.46
N ILE A 205 -14.31 18.33 23.97
CA ILE A 205 -14.24 18.76 22.56
C ILE A 205 -12.87 19.40 22.29
N GLN A 206 -12.38 20.27 23.17
CA GLN A 206 -11.04 20.86 23.08
C GLN A 206 -9.95 19.78 23.11
N LEU A 207 -10.05 18.83 24.05
CA LEU A 207 -9.10 17.73 24.15
C LEU A 207 -9.12 16.85 22.89
N ALA A 208 -10.30 16.56 22.33
CA ALA A 208 -10.44 15.86 21.06
C ALA A 208 -9.78 16.64 19.91
N ALA A 209 -9.96 17.96 19.84
CA ALA A 209 -9.32 18.81 18.84
C ALA A 209 -7.79 18.80 18.94
N ILE A 210 -7.23 18.86 20.15
CA ILE A 210 -5.78 18.79 20.39
C ILE A 210 -5.23 17.42 19.95
N LEU A 211 -5.92 16.32 20.29
CA LEU A 211 -5.52 14.99 19.83
C LEU A 211 -5.61 14.87 18.31
N PHE A 212 -6.65 15.44 17.71
CA PHE A 212 -6.84 15.40 16.26
C PHE A 212 -5.82 16.27 15.51
N LEU A 213 -5.29 17.33 16.12
CA LEU A 213 -4.18 18.10 15.58
C LEU A 213 -2.94 17.22 15.35
N ALA A 214 -2.67 16.25 16.23
CA ALA A 214 -1.58 15.30 16.03
C ALA A 214 -1.81 14.41 14.80
N VAL A 215 -3.06 14.00 14.54
CA VAL A 215 -3.46 13.25 13.34
C VAL A 215 -3.28 14.10 12.08
N LEU A 216 -3.73 15.36 12.10
CA LEU A 216 -3.52 16.31 11.01
C LEU A 216 -2.02 16.53 10.73
N ALA A 217 -1.22 16.78 11.77
CA ALA A 217 0.23 16.96 11.65
C ALA A 217 0.89 15.74 10.99
N PHE A 218 0.47 14.52 11.34
CA PHE A 218 0.97 13.30 10.71
C PHE A 218 0.67 13.24 9.21
N HIS A 219 -0.53 13.59 8.78
CA HIS A 219 -0.86 13.63 7.35
C HIS A 219 -0.06 14.70 6.60
N VAL A 220 0.08 15.90 7.19
CA VAL A 220 0.87 16.99 6.62
C VAL A 220 2.35 16.60 6.47
N VAL A 221 2.94 15.97 7.48
CA VAL A 221 4.35 15.51 7.44
C VAL A 221 4.53 14.33 6.48
N THR A 222 3.53 13.47 6.35
CA THR A 222 3.60 12.29 5.48
C THR A 222 3.53 12.66 3.99
N LEU A 223 2.75 13.68 3.62
CA LEU A 223 2.55 14.08 2.22
C LEU A 223 3.88 14.38 1.48
N PRO A 224 4.82 15.20 2.02
CA PRO A 224 6.13 15.41 1.40
C PRO A 224 6.96 14.13 1.21
N VAL A 225 6.88 13.17 2.15
CA VAL A 225 7.59 11.88 2.07
C VAL A 225 7.16 11.12 0.82
N GLU A 226 5.86 11.03 0.61
CA GLU A 226 5.24 10.25 -0.46
C GLU A 226 5.42 10.91 -1.82
N VAL A 227 5.27 12.24 -1.90
CA VAL A 227 5.55 13.00 -3.14
C VAL A 227 7.03 12.89 -3.51
N ASN A 228 7.94 13.05 -2.55
CA ASN A 228 9.37 12.94 -2.82
C ASN A 228 9.78 11.52 -3.25
N ALA A 229 9.20 10.47 -2.66
CA ALA A 229 9.41 9.09 -3.07
C ALA A 229 8.95 8.86 -4.51
N SER A 230 7.73 9.29 -4.87
CA SER A 230 7.20 9.23 -6.23
C SER A 230 8.08 9.98 -7.25
N THR A 231 8.53 11.19 -6.92
CA THR A 231 9.42 11.98 -7.79
C THR A 231 10.76 11.28 -8.01
N ARG A 232 11.37 10.72 -6.95
CA ARG A 232 12.61 9.95 -7.04
C ARG A 232 12.41 8.68 -7.87
N ALA A 233 11.35 7.92 -7.61
CA ALA A 233 11.04 6.69 -8.34
C ALA A 233 10.96 6.95 -9.85
N TYR A 234 10.19 7.96 -10.27
CA TYR A 234 10.10 8.34 -11.68
C TYR A 234 11.48 8.74 -12.25
N GLY A 235 12.22 9.59 -11.54
CA GLY A 235 13.55 10.03 -11.99
C GLY A 235 14.56 8.89 -12.11
N LEU A 236 14.54 7.92 -11.19
CA LEU A 236 15.42 6.75 -11.19
C LEU A 236 15.08 5.79 -12.33
N LEU A 237 13.80 5.51 -12.55
CA LEU A 237 13.34 4.66 -13.65
C LEU A 237 13.75 5.23 -15.02
N THR A 238 13.63 6.55 -15.20
CA THR A 238 14.10 7.22 -16.42
C THR A 238 15.63 7.24 -16.51
N ARG A 239 16.34 7.65 -15.46
CA ARG A 239 17.81 7.76 -15.46
C ARG A 239 18.50 6.41 -15.67
N TYR A 240 17.91 5.32 -15.19
CA TYR A 240 18.49 3.98 -15.33
C TYR A 240 18.05 3.23 -16.59
N GLY A 241 17.23 3.86 -17.44
CA GLY A 241 16.77 3.26 -18.69
C GLY A 241 15.79 2.09 -18.51
N VAL A 242 15.16 1.99 -17.33
CA VAL A 242 14.11 0.97 -17.06
C VAL A 242 12.81 1.32 -17.76
N LEU A 243 12.60 2.62 -18.04
CA LEU A 243 11.35 3.16 -18.54
C LEU A 243 11.54 3.76 -19.94
N SER A 244 10.72 3.30 -20.88
CA SER A 244 10.59 3.87 -22.23
C SER A 244 9.65 5.08 -22.25
N GLN A 245 9.75 5.91 -23.29
CA GLN A 245 8.88 7.09 -23.45
C GLN A 245 7.39 6.72 -23.48
N ALA A 246 7.04 5.56 -24.05
CA ALA A 246 5.65 5.09 -24.10
C ALA A 246 5.06 4.74 -22.72
N GLU A 247 5.92 4.47 -21.72
CA GLU A 247 5.52 4.06 -20.37
C GLU A 247 5.49 5.23 -19.39
N ALA A 248 6.14 6.36 -19.72
CA ALA A 248 6.30 7.51 -18.83
C ALA A 248 4.97 8.03 -18.29
N GLY A 249 3.97 8.15 -19.17
CA GLY A 249 2.63 8.56 -18.77
C GLY A 249 1.93 7.54 -17.87
N GLY A 250 2.22 6.25 -18.03
CA GLY A 250 1.66 5.19 -17.20
C GLY A 250 2.25 5.16 -15.80
N THR A 251 3.58 5.22 -15.70
CA THR A 251 4.30 5.30 -14.44
C THR A 251 3.90 6.54 -13.65
N LYS A 252 3.82 7.72 -14.29
CA LYS A 252 3.30 8.94 -13.64
C LYS A 252 1.89 8.72 -13.07
N ARG A 253 0.98 8.09 -13.83
CA ARG A 253 -0.37 7.80 -13.35
C ARG A 253 -0.40 6.86 -12.16
N VAL A 254 0.46 5.84 -12.12
CA VAL A 254 0.55 4.93 -10.96
C VAL A 254 1.07 5.68 -9.73
N LEU A 255 2.18 6.42 -9.88
CA LEU A 255 2.84 7.13 -8.78
C LEU A 255 2.02 8.33 -8.25
N THR A 256 1.36 9.09 -9.14
CA THR A 256 0.51 10.22 -8.75
C THR A 256 -0.78 9.75 -8.07
N ALA A 257 -1.40 8.65 -8.55
CA ALA A 257 -2.61 8.15 -7.92
C ALA A 257 -2.38 7.81 -6.43
N ALA A 258 -1.22 7.23 -6.10
CA ALA A 258 -0.82 6.98 -4.72
C ALA A 258 -0.71 8.29 -3.91
N ALA A 259 0.02 9.29 -4.43
CA ALA A 259 0.17 10.58 -3.76
C ALA A 259 -1.18 11.30 -3.50
N CYS A 260 -2.15 11.16 -4.41
CA CYS A 260 -3.47 11.77 -4.25
C CYS A 260 -4.28 11.21 -3.07
N THR A 261 -4.04 9.96 -2.66
CA THR A 261 -4.70 9.42 -1.45
C THR A 261 -4.18 10.09 -0.17
N TYR A 262 -2.89 10.39 -0.11
CA TYR A 262 -2.30 11.13 1.01
C TYR A 262 -2.77 12.58 1.04
N LEU A 263 -2.90 13.21 -0.14
CA LEU A 263 -3.48 14.54 -0.24
C LEU A 263 -4.94 14.56 0.22
N ALA A 264 -5.74 13.59 -0.20
CA ALA A 264 -7.13 13.47 0.22
C ALA A 264 -7.23 13.29 1.75
N ALA A 265 -6.41 12.42 2.34
CA ALA A 265 -6.36 12.22 3.79
C ALA A 265 -5.97 13.49 4.54
N ALA A 266 -4.97 14.22 4.05
CA ALA A 266 -4.55 15.50 4.64
C ALA A 266 -5.68 16.55 4.58
N LEU A 267 -6.36 16.68 3.43
CA LEU A 267 -7.48 17.61 3.28
C LEU A 267 -8.67 17.23 4.18
N THR A 268 -9.03 15.95 4.24
CA THR A 268 -10.09 15.48 5.14
C THR A 268 -9.74 15.77 6.59
N SER A 269 -8.50 15.47 7.03
CA SER A 269 -8.07 15.80 8.39
C SER A 269 -8.06 17.31 8.65
N LEU A 270 -7.73 18.15 7.67
CA LEU A 270 -7.81 19.59 7.85
C LEU A 270 -9.25 20.04 8.09
N LEU A 271 -10.19 19.58 7.25
CA LEU A 271 -11.60 19.93 7.39
C LEU A 271 -12.21 19.43 8.71
N THR A 272 -11.88 18.20 9.12
CA THR A 272 -12.33 17.65 10.41
C THR A 272 -11.75 18.45 11.58
N PHE A 273 -10.48 18.86 11.51
CA PHE A 273 -9.88 19.69 12.54
C PHE A 273 -10.57 21.06 12.63
N LEU A 274 -10.82 21.72 11.50
CA LEU A 274 -11.54 23.00 11.47
C LEU A 274 -12.97 22.86 12.02
N TYR A 275 -13.65 21.76 11.73
CA TYR A 275 -14.96 21.46 12.30
C TYR A 275 -14.91 21.31 13.83
N LEU A 276 -13.94 20.56 14.37
CA LEU A 276 -13.75 20.41 15.82
C LEU A 276 -13.43 21.75 16.50
N LEU A 277 -12.60 22.59 15.87
CA LEU A 277 -12.29 23.93 16.38
C LEU A 277 -13.52 24.83 16.41
N PHE A 278 -14.32 24.83 15.35
CA PHE A 278 -15.54 25.64 15.29
C PHE A 278 -16.53 25.23 16.39
N LEU A 279 -16.74 23.92 16.55
CA LEU A 279 -17.64 23.41 17.59
C LEU A 279 -17.12 23.74 19.00
N SER A 280 -15.81 23.61 19.22
CA SER A 280 -15.16 23.91 20.51
C SER A 280 -15.31 25.36 20.97
N GLN A 281 -15.63 26.29 20.08
CA GLN A 281 -15.80 27.72 20.39
C GLN A 281 -17.26 28.10 20.67
N ASN A 282 -18.21 27.25 20.27
CA ASN A 282 -19.64 27.52 20.33
C ASN A 282 -20.36 26.80 21.50
N GLU A 283 -19.62 26.04 22.30
CA GLU A 283 -20.06 25.35 23.52
C GLU A 283 -19.47 26.03 24.76
#